data_AF-A0A3Q3GY09-F1
#
_entry.id   AF-A0A3Q3GY09-F1
#
_cell.length_a   1.000
_cell.length_b   1.000
_cell.length_c   1.000
_cell.angle_alpha   90.00
_cell.angle_beta   90.00
_cell.angle_gamma   90.00
#
_symmetry.space_group_name_H-M   'P 1'
#
loop_
_entity.id
_entity.type
_entity.pdbx_description
1 polymer ?
#
loop_
_entity_poly.entity_id
_entity_poly.type
_entity_poly.pdbx_seq_one_letter_code
_entity_poly.pdbx_strand_id
1 'polypeptide(L)'
;YLSFYLRYFSCYVPLYGLLGSLGLIFFVRFLESHWFVWVTQMNHLPMNIDYERHQEWLTMQLQATCNIEQSFFNDWFSGHLNFQIEHHLFPRMPRHNYHLVAPRVRALCEKHGVPYQMKTLWRGMGELLSVRKI
;
A
#
# COMPACT_ATOMS: atom_id res chain seq x y z
N TYR A 1 16.50 -19.62 7.18
CA TYR A 1 15.23 -19.88 7.91
C TYR A 1 15.46 -20.50 9.28
N LEU A 2 16.13 -21.64 9.41
CA LEU A 2 16.33 -22.29 10.72
C LEU A 2 17.12 -21.42 11.73
N SER A 3 18.12 -20.68 11.24
CA SER A 3 18.93 -19.76 12.06
C SER A 3 18.12 -18.65 12.73
N PHE A 4 17.02 -18.19 12.11
CA PHE A 4 16.13 -17.19 12.69
C PHE A 4 15.42 -17.73 13.93
N TYR A 5 14.79 -18.90 13.83
CA TYR A 5 14.06 -19.50 14.94
C TYR A 5 14.99 -19.88 16.09
N LEU A 6 16.20 -20.39 15.79
CA LEU A 6 17.21 -20.66 16.81
C LEU A 6 17.56 -19.40 17.59
N ARG A 7 17.93 -18.32 16.89
CA ARG A 7 18.25 -17.03 17.54
C ARG A 7 17.06 -16.47 18.34
N TYR A 8 15.85 -16.55 17.77
CA TYR A 8 14.63 -16.10 18.43
C TYR A 8 14.41 -16.86 19.74
N PHE A 9 14.35 -18.20 19.71
CA PHE A 9 14.12 -18.96 20.95
C PHE A 9 15.29 -18.81 21.94
N SER A 10 16.54 -18.75 21.49
CA SER A 10 17.68 -18.48 22.39
C SER A 10 17.60 -17.12 23.09
N CYS A 11 17.10 -16.08 22.42
CA CYS A 11 16.96 -14.75 23.03
C CYS A 11 15.71 -14.61 23.92
N TYR A 12 14.58 -15.17 23.49
CA TYR A 12 13.28 -14.88 24.09
C TYR A 12 12.83 -15.94 25.13
N VAL A 13 13.26 -17.20 25.01
CA VAL A 13 12.90 -18.25 25.99
C VAL A 13 13.43 -17.93 27.40
N PRO A 14 14.65 -17.41 27.59
CA PRO A 14 15.12 -16.99 28.92
C PRO A 14 14.29 -15.86 29.55
N LEU A 15 13.64 -15.03 28.72
CA LEU A 15 12.89 -13.85 29.17
C LEU A 15 11.40 -14.17 29.43
N TYR A 16 10.79 -15.00 28.57
CA TYR A 16 9.35 -15.22 28.54
C TYR A 16 8.94 -16.69 28.75
N GLY A 17 9.91 -17.60 28.91
CA GLY A 17 9.68 -19.04 28.85
C GLY A 17 9.30 -19.52 27.44
N LEU A 18 9.17 -20.84 27.28
CA LEU A 18 8.82 -21.43 25.98
C LEU A 18 7.43 -21.00 25.51
N LEU A 19 6.42 -21.13 26.37
CA LEU A 19 5.04 -20.77 26.04
C LEU A 19 4.87 -19.27 25.78
N GLY A 20 5.52 -18.40 26.57
CA GLY A 20 5.48 -16.95 26.33
C GLY A 20 6.18 -16.55 25.04
N SER A 21 7.31 -17.18 24.70
CA SER A 21 8.01 -16.96 23.43
C SER A 21 7.19 -17.40 22.22
N LEU A 22 6.46 -18.52 22.34
CA LEU A 22 5.50 -18.97 21.34
C LEU A 22 4.34 -17.98 21.21
N GLY A 23 3.75 -17.56 22.32
CA GLY A 23 2.70 -16.53 22.32
C GLY A 23 3.15 -15.23 21.63
N LEU A 24 4.36 -14.76 21.95
CA LEU A 24 4.94 -13.55 21.35
C LEU A 24 5.13 -13.70 19.83
N ILE A 25 5.68 -14.82 19.35
CA ILE A 25 5.89 -14.98 17.90
C ILE A 25 4.56 -15.07 17.16
N PHE A 26 3.57 -15.78 17.70
CA PHE A 26 2.24 -15.83 17.08
C PHE A 26 1.56 -14.47 17.07
N PHE A 27 1.67 -13.70 18.15
CA PHE A 27 1.11 -12.36 18.23
C PHE A 27 1.76 -11.40 17.22
N VAL A 28 3.10 -11.38 17.13
CA VAL A 28 3.81 -10.56 16.15
C VAL A 28 3.43 -10.97 14.72
N ARG A 29 3.37 -12.27 14.44
CA ARG A 29 2.99 -12.79 13.11
C ARG A 29 1.54 -12.45 12.76
N PHE A 30 0.64 -12.48 13.74
CA PHE A 30 -0.73 -12.04 13.57
C PHE A 30 -0.78 -10.56 13.15
N LEU A 31 -0.07 -9.67 13.88
CA LEU A 31 -0.03 -8.24 13.55
C LEU A 31 0.61 -7.99 12.17
N GLU A 32 1.75 -8.63 11.88
CA GLU A 32 2.44 -8.54 10.59
C GLU A 32 1.52 -8.97 9.43
N SER A 33 0.79 -10.08 9.60
CA SER A 33 -0.11 -10.60 8.56
C SER A 33 -1.25 -9.62 8.28
N HIS A 34 -1.88 -9.08 9.33
CA HIS A 34 -2.96 -8.11 9.17
C HIS A 34 -2.46 -6.83 8.51
N TRP A 35 -1.33 -6.31 8.99
CA TRP A 35 -0.66 -5.17 8.39
C TRP A 35 -0.41 -5.37 6.89
N PHE A 36 0.21 -6.50 6.52
CA PHE A 36 0.54 -6.81 5.14
C PHE A 36 -0.71 -6.89 4.25
N VAL A 37 -1.77 -7.55 4.73
CA VAL A 37 -3.04 -7.62 4.00
C VAL A 37 -3.63 -6.22 3.82
N TRP A 38 -3.69 -5.40 4.87
CA TRP A 38 -4.22 -4.04 4.75
C TRP A 38 -3.43 -3.19 3.77
N VAL A 39 -2.11 -3.18 3.89
CA VAL A 39 -1.20 -2.42 3.02
C VAL A 39 -1.31 -2.89 1.58
N THR A 40 -1.40 -4.19 1.29
CA THR A 40 -1.48 -4.67 -0.09
C THR A 40 -2.87 -4.44 -0.69
N GLN A 41 -3.94 -4.73 0.04
CA GLN A 41 -5.30 -4.58 -0.45
C GLN A 41 -5.66 -3.12 -0.73
N MET A 42 -5.20 -2.16 0.10
CA MET A 42 -5.51 -0.73 -0.11
C MET A 42 -4.93 -0.16 -1.41
N ASN A 43 -3.98 -0.85 -2.03
CA ASN A 43 -3.41 -0.44 -3.32
C ASN A 43 -4.16 -1.00 -4.52
N HIS A 44 -5.09 -1.94 -4.29
CA HIS A 44 -5.94 -2.56 -5.31
C HIS A 44 -7.39 -2.08 -5.20
N LEU A 45 -7.59 -0.84 -4.73
CA LEU A 45 -8.92 -0.24 -4.66
C LEU A 45 -9.54 -0.20 -6.07
N PRO A 46 -10.70 -0.84 -6.27
CA PRO A 46 -11.33 -0.89 -7.57
C PRO A 46 -11.76 0.53 -7.97
N MET A 47 -11.42 0.90 -9.20
CA MET A 47 -11.90 2.12 -9.83
C MET A 47 -12.99 1.75 -10.82
N ASN A 48 -14.02 2.59 -10.94
CA ASN A 48 -15.06 2.41 -11.95
C ASN A 48 -14.48 2.74 -13.33
N ILE A 49 -14.14 1.69 -14.08
CA ILE A 49 -13.65 1.78 -15.45
C ILE A 49 -14.73 1.16 -16.33
N ASP A 50 -15.28 1.93 -17.27
CA ASP A 50 -16.20 1.40 -18.28
C ASP A 50 -15.43 0.55 -19.31
N TYR A 51 -16.10 -0.44 -19.90
CA TYR A 51 -15.54 -1.21 -21.00
C TYR A 51 -15.24 -0.30 -22.20
N GLU A 52 -13.94 -0.12 -22.45
CA GLU A 52 -13.32 0.38 -23.68
C GLU A 52 -13.84 1.73 -24.20
N ARG A 53 -13.50 2.80 -23.49
CA ARG A 53 -13.43 4.14 -24.07
C ARG A 53 -12.08 4.25 -24.78
N HIS A 54 -12.05 4.61 -26.07
CA HIS A 54 -10.83 4.84 -26.85
C HIS A 54 -10.00 6.02 -26.28
N GLN A 55 -9.43 5.84 -25.10
CA GLN A 55 -8.67 6.83 -24.37
C GLN A 55 -7.17 6.55 -24.49
N GLU A 56 -6.39 7.62 -24.42
CA GLU A 56 -4.94 7.51 -24.36
C GLU A 56 -4.49 6.72 -23.13
N TRP A 57 -3.41 5.94 -23.27
CA TRP A 57 -2.88 5.07 -22.22
C TRP A 57 -2.68 5.79 -20.88
N LEU A 58 -2.18 7.02 -20.91
CA LEU A 58 -1.92 7.83 -19.71
C LEU A 58 -3.21 8.07 -18.91
N THR A 59 -4.26 8.49 -19.61
CA THR A 59 -5.58 8.77 -19.01
C THR A 59 -6.19 7.49 -18.44
N MET A 60 -6.05 6.37 -19.16
CA MET A 60 -6.50 5.06 -18.69
C MET A 60 -5.80 4.66 -17.39
N GLN A 61 -4.47 4.78 -17.31
CA GLN A 61 -3.74 4.47 -16.06
C GLN A 61 -4.22 5.35 -14.91
N LEU A 62 -4.36 6.66 -15.13
CA LEU A 62 -4.80 7.62 -14.11
C LEU A 62 -6.23 7.38 -13.62
N GLN A 63 -7.14 6.94 -14.50
CA GLN A 63 -8.51 6.61 -14.13
C GLN A 63 -8.61 5.27 -13.41
N ALA A 64 -7.76 4.31 -13.78
CA ALA A 64 -7.75 2.96 -13.23
C ALA A 64 -7.02 2.83 -11.89
N THR A 65 -6.21 3.81 -11.51
CA THR A 65 -5.41 3.78 -10.28
C THR A 65 -5.81 4.90 -9.32
N CYS A 66 -5.58 4.65 -8.03
CA CYS A 66 -5.83 5.61 -6.96
C CYS A 66 -4.66 5.57 -5.99
N ASN A 67 -4.17 6.74 -5.58
CA ASN A 67 -3.18 6.86 -4.54
C ASN A 67 -3.81 6.94 -3.15
N ILE A 68 -3.01 6.62 -2.13
CA ILE A 68 -3.28 7.01 -0.75
C ILE A 68 -2.46 8.27 -0.45
N GLU A 69 -3.02 9.18 0.33
CA GLU A 69 -2.41 10.47 0.63
C GLU A 69 -0.96 10.33 1.11
N GLN A 70 -0.10 11.20 0.59
CA GLN A 70 1.30 11.26 0.99
C GLN A 70 1.39 11.87 2.39
N SER A 71 2.08 11.18 3.28
CA SER A 71 2.49 11.71 4.59
C SER A 71 3.67 10.89 5.10
N PHE A 72 4.47 11.45 6.01
CA PHE A 72 5.59 10.72 6.59
C PHE A 72 5.14 9.37 7.20
N PHE A 73 3.97 9.36 7.84
CA PHE A 73 3.39 8.14 8.39
C PHE A 73 2.95 7.16 7.29
N ASN A 74 2.19 7.61 6.28
CA ASN A 74 1.67 6.73 5.24
C ASN A 74 2.77 6.15 4.35
N ASP A 75 3.81 6.94 4.07
CA ASP A 75 4.96 6.54 3.27
C ASP A 75 5.77 5.46 4.01
N TRP A 76 5.93 5.58 5.33
CA TRP A 76 6.55 4.55 6.18
C TRP A 76 5.66 3.31 6.35
N PHE A 77 4.38 3.52 6.68
CA PHE A 77 3.40 2.46 6.94
C PHE A 77 3.19 1.57 5.71
N SER A 78 2.99 2.17 4.54
CA SER A 78 2.82 1.40 3.29
C SER A 78 4.16 1.00 2.65
N GLY A 79 5.27 1.55 3.14
CA GLY A 79 6.58 1.44 2.50
C GLY A 79 6.66 2.13 1.14
N HIS A 80 5.88 3.18 0.86
CA HIS A 80 5.69 3.81 -0.47
C HIS A 80 4.76 3.04 -1.43
N LEU A 81 3.95 2.11 -0.94
CA LEU A 81 2.93 1.50 -1.79
C LEU A 81 1.71 2.42 -2.01
N ASN A 82 1.61 3.53 -1.30
CA ASN A 82 0.60 4.58 -1.48
C ASN A 82 0.67 5.34 -2.82
N PHE A 83 1.72 5.11 -3.63
CA PHE A 83 1.99 5.79 -4.92
C PHE A 83 1.75 4.87 -6.13
N GLN A 84 0.53 4.35 -6.28
CA GLN A 84 0.17 3.46 -7.40
C GLN A 84 0.15 4.17 -8.75
N ILE A 85 -0.32 5.43 -8.81
CA ILE A 85 -0.30 6.22 -10.04
C ILE A 85 1.14 6.29 -10.57
N GLU A 86 2.10 6.72 -9.75
CA GLU A 86 3.50 6.87 -10.16
C GLU A 86 4.14 5.52 -10.51
N HIS A 87 3.75 4.45 -9.81
CA HIS A 87 4.18 3.09 -10.14
C HIS A 87 3.74 2.66 -11.54
N HIS A 88 2.49 2.93 -11.90
CA HIS A 88 1.93 2.58 -13.20
C HIS A 88 2.45 3.48 -14.34
N LEU A 89 2.68 4.76 -14.06
CA LEU A 89 3.26 5.69 -15.04
C LEU A 89 4.75 5.43 -15.28
N PHE A 90 5.49 5.06 -14.23
CA PHE A 90 6.94 4.89 -14.25
C PHE A 90 7.37 3.57 -13.61
N PRO A 91 7.02 2.40 -14.18
CA PRO A 91 7.26 1.09 -13.55
C PRO A 91 8.74 0.74 -13.35
N ARG A 92 9.64 1.45 -14.04
CA ARG A 92 11.11 1.29 -13.89
C ARG A 92 11.73 2.23 -12.84
N MET A 93 10.95 3.15 -12.27
CA MET A 93 11.45 4.10 -11.28
C MET A 93 11.55 3.43 -9.90
N PRO A 94 12.64 3.60 -9.16
CA PRO A 94 12.74 3.13 -7.78
C PRO A 94 11.67 3.77 -6.89
N ARG A 95 11.01 2.96 -6.05
CA ARG A 95 9.88 3.39 -5.20
C ARG A 95 10.16 4.57 -4.28
N HIS A 96 11.41 4.72 -3.82
CA HIS A 96 11.80 5.83 -2.96
C HIS A 96 11.79 7.18 -3.69
N ASN A 97 11.67 7.21 -5.02
CA ASN A 97 11.56 8.44 -5.80
C ASN A 97 10.12 8.88 -6.08
N TYR A 98 9.12 8.03 -5.82
CA TYR A 98 7.73 8.35 -6.13
C TYR A 98 7.24 9.61 -5.41
N HIS A 99 7.62 9.77 -4.15
CA HIS A 99 7.27 10.95 -3.34
C HIS A 99 7.79 12.28 -3.93
N LEU A 100 8.87 12.25 -4.72
CA LEU A 100 9.43 13.41 -5.41
C LEU A 100 8.69 13.72 -6.72
N VAL A 101 8.12 12.69 -7.34
CA VAL A 101 7.50 12.75 -8.66
C VAL A 101 5.99 12.99 -8.57
N ALA A 102 5.34 12.48 -7.53
CA ALA A 102 3.90 12.62 -7.32
C ALA A 102 3.39 14.07 -7.39
N PRO A 103 4.06 15.09 -6.78
CA PRO A 103 3.64 16.48 -6.92
C PRO A 103 3.70 17.00 -8.36
N ARG A 104 4.67 16.52 -9.16
CA ARG A 104 4.84 16.92 -10.56
C ARG A 104 3.77 16.28 -11.45
N VAL A 105 3.47 15.00 -11.22
CA VAL A 105 2.38 14.29 -11.91
C VAL A 105 1.06 14.96 -11.59
N ARG A 106 0.79 15.27 -10.32
CA ARG A 106 -0.43 15.99 -9.91
C ARG A 106 -0.57 17.34 -10.60
N ALA A 107 0.50 18.14 -10.62
CA ALA A 107 0.49 19.45 -11.29
C ALA A 107 0.25 19.33 -12.80
N LEU A 108 0.77 18.28 -13.44
CA LEU A 108 0.51 18.00 -14.85
C LEU A 108 -0.96 17.60 -15.06
N CYS A 109 -1.50 16.72 -14.23
CA CYS A 109 -2.90 16.33 -14.28
C CYS A 109 -3.83 17.55 -14.14
N GLU A 110 -3.56 18.43 -13.17
CA GLU A 110 -4.31 19.67 -12.96
C GLU A 110 -4.25 20.61 -14.18
N LYS A 111 -3.05 20.82 -14.75
CA LYS A 111 -2.85 21.63 -15.96
C LYS A 111 -3.68 21.14 -17.15
N HIS A 112 -3.87 19.83 -17.28
CA HIS A 112 -4.58 19.21 -18.40
C HIS A 112 -6.03 18.81 -18.07
N GLY A 113 -6.54 19.17 -16.89
CA GLY A 113 -7.90 18.84 -16.46
C GLY A 113 -8.14 17.34 -16.26
N VAL A 114 -7.09 16.56 -16.01
CA VAL A 114 -7.17 15.12 -15.77
C VAL A 114 -7.30 14.87 -14.26
N PRO A 115 -8.27 14.07 -13.78
CA PRO A 115 -8.40 13.76 -12.37
C PRO A 115 -7.19 12.97 -11.84
N TYR A 116 -6.55 13.47 -10.77
CA TYR A 116 -5.55 12.74 -10.00
C TYR A 116 -6.24 12.10 -8.79
N GLN A 117 -6.49 10.79 -8.84
CA GLN A 117 -7.26 10.08 -7.82
C GLN A 117 -6.43 9.83 -6.56
N MET A 118 -6.89 10.35 -5.44
CA MET A 118 -6.22 10.19 -4.15
C MET A 118 -7.24 10.11 -3.01
N LYS A 119 -7.02 9.20 -2.06
CA LYS A 119 -7.86 9.01 -0.88
C LYS A 119 -7.04 9.10 0.41
N THR A 120 -7.69 9.44 1.51
CA THR A 120 -7.07 9.33 2.83
C THR A 120 -6.89 7.86 3.20
N LEU A 121 -5.93 7.57 4.09
CA LEU A 121 -5.68 6.19 4.52
C LEU A 121 -6.95 5.52 5.06
N TRP A 122 -7.68 6.24 5.92
CA TRP A 122 -8.92 5.76 6.54
C TRP A 122 -10.03 5.50 5.52
N ARG A 123 -10.15 6.37 4.51
CA ARG A 123 -11.14 6.19 3.44
C ARG A 123 -10.81 4.96 2.60
N GLY A 124 -9.55 4.78 2.22
CA GLY A 124 -9.10 3.58 1.51
C GLY A 124 -9.40 2.30 2.30
N MET A 125 -9.09 2.28 3.60
CA MET A 125 -9.41 1.15 4.48
C MET A 125 -10.92 0.90 4.60
N GLY A 126 -11.72 1.96 4.76
CA GLY A 126 -13.17 1.85 4.85
C GLY A 126 -13.82 1.31 3.57
N GLU A 127 -13.31 1.71 2.41
CA GLU A 127 -13.81 1.24 1.12
C GLU A 127 -13.54 -0.27 0.92
N LEU A 128 -12.37 -0.77 1.31
CA LEU A 128 -12.08 -2.23 1.29
C LEU A 128 -13.12 -3.05 2.07
N LEU A 129 -13.56 -2.54 3.21
CA LEU A 129 -14.59 -3.20 4.02
C LEU A 129 -15.98 -3.13 3.38
N SER A 130 -16.26 -2.05 2.65
CA SER A 130 -17.55 -1.84 1.97
C SER A 130 -17.71 -2.67 0.69
N VAL A 131 -16.62 -2.94 -0.04
CA VAL A 131 -16.63 -3.73 -1.29
C VAL A 131 -17.06 -5.18 -1.04
N ARG A 132 -16.91 -5.70 0.18
CA ARG A 132 -17.36 -7.05 0.59
C ARG A 132 -18.86 -7.19 0.88
N LYS A 133 -19.69 -6.18 0.62
CA LYS A 133 -21.15 -6.23 0.85
C LYS A 133 -22.00 -6.56 -0.39
N ILE A 134 -21.40 -7.11 -1.45
CA ILE A 134 -22.12 -7.60 -2.63
C ILE A 134 -22.01 -9.12 -2.67
#